data_AF-A0A285TYF3-F1
#
_entry.id   AF-A0A285TYF3-F1
#
_cell.length_a   1.000
_cell.length_b   1.000
_cell.length_c   1.000
_cell.angle_alpha   90.00
_cell.angle_beta   90.00
_cell.angle_gamma   90.00
#
_symmetry.space_group_name_H-M   'P 1'
#
loop_
_entity.id
_entity.type
_entity.pdbx_description
1 polymer ?
#
loop_
_entity_poly.entity_id
_entity_poly.type
_entity_poly.pdbx_seq_one_letter_code
_entity_poly.pdbx_strand_id
1 'polypeptide(L)'
;MTTITNTYGNRRVIPGFGITLGYTLAYLGVIVLLPLAAVVARSAGVGWDDFISIIGSPRTLHSLWLSFGAALAAALIDAVFGFLVAWVLVRYRFPGR
;
A
#
# COMPACT_ATOMS: atom_id res chain seq x y z
N MET A 1 -33.20 29.92 -35.52
CA MET A 1 -31.75 29.92 -35.26
C MET A 1 -31.52 30.54 -33.89
N THR A 2 -31.55 29.73 -32.83
CA THR A 2 -31.34 30.16 -31.45
C THR A 2 -30.37 29.19 -30.80
N THR A 3 -29.10 29.58 -30.76
CA THR A 3 -28.02 28.79 -30.16
C THR A 3 -27.99 29.06 -28.66
N ILE A 4 -28.38 28.06 -27.88
CA ILE A 4 -28.20 28.05 -26.42
C ILE A 4 -26.75 27.68 -26.10
N THR A 5 -25.93 28.67 -25.73
CA THR A 5 -24.56 28.43 -25.25
C THR A 5 -24.60 28.06 -23.76
N ASN A 6 -24.39 26.79 -23.48
CA ASN A 6 -24.37 26.23 -22.14
C ASN A 6 -22.99 26.43 -21.49
N THR A 7 -22.84 27.48 -20.68
CA THR A 7 -21.64 27.72 -19.87
C THR A 7 -21.75 27.01 -18.52
N TYR A 8 -21.47 25.70 -18.48
CA TYR A 8 -21.12 25.04 -17.22
C TYR A 8 -19.68 25.38 -16.86
N GLY A 9 -19.51 26.52 -16.18
CA GLY A 9 -18.27 26.85 -15.48
C GLY A 9 -17.96 25.79 -14.43
N ASN A 10 -16.80 25.15 -14.57
CA ASN A 10 -16.24 24.15 -13.68
C ASN A 10 -16.04 24.74 -12.26
N ARG A 11 -17.10 24.73 -11.45
CA ARG A 11 -17.04 25.09 -10.03
C ARG A 11 -16.29 23.98 -9.31
N ARG A 12 -15.00 24.20 -9.02
CA ARG A 12 -14.23 23.36 -8.10
C ARG A 12 -14.95 23.37 -6.76
N VAL A 13 -15.54 22.23 -6.40
CA VAL A 13 -16.57 22.12 -5.34
C VAL A 13 -16.00 22.35 -3.93
N ILE A 14 -14.68 22.42 -3.74
CA ILE A 14 -14.05 22.77 -2.45
C ILE A 14 -12.78 23.61 -2.70
N PRO A 15 -12.84 24.95 -2.59
CA PRO A 15 -11.64 25.78 -2.58
C PRO A 15 -10.82 25.42 -1.32
N GLY A 16 -9.62 24.87 -1.50
CA GLY A 16 -8.73 24.46 -0.40
C GLY A 16 -8.54 22.95 -0.23
N PHE A 17 -9.19 22.09 -1.04
CA PHE A 17 -9.02 20.62 -0.96
C PHE A 17 -7.56 20.16 -1.03
N GLY A 18 -6.74 20.77 -1.88
CA GLY A 18 -5.33 20.39 -2.00
C GLY A 18 -4.52 20.69 -0.73
N ILE A 19 -4.81 21.79 -0.05
CA ILE A 19 -4.10 22.20 1.18
C ILE A 19 -4.55 21.33 2.36
N THR A 20 -5.86 21.10 2.50
CA THR A 20 -6.38 20.23 3.56
C THR A 20 -5.92 18.79 3.38
N LEU A 21 -5.97 18.25 2.15
CA LEU A 21 -5.45 16.93 1.82
C LEU A 21 -3.95 16.83 2.11
N GLY A 22 -3.15 17.82 1.69
CA GLY A 22 -1.72 17.86 1.96
C GLY A 22 -1.41 17.86 3.46
N TYR A 23 -2.16 18.64 4.24
CA TYR A 23 -2.02 18.67 5.70
C TYR A 23 -2.42 17.33 6.34
N THR A 24 -3.54 16.72 5.92
CA THR A 24 -3.96 15.41 6.41
C THR A 24 -2.92 14.33 6.08
N LEU A 25 -2.42 14.29 4.85
CA LEU A 25 -1.39 13.33 4.43
C LEU A 25 -0.06 13.57 5.16
N ALA A 26 0.35 14.82 5.37
CA ALA A 26 1.55 15.16 6.11
C ALA A 26 1.42 14.75 7.59
N TYR A 27 0.28 15.02 8.21
CA TYR A 27 0.01 14.64 9.60
C TYR A 27 0.01 13.12 9.79
N LEU A 28 -0.72 12.39 8.95
CA LEU A 28 -0.72 10.92 8.95
C LEU A 28 0.68 10.36 8.65
N GLY A 29 1.38 10.97 7.68
CA GLY A 29 2.75 10.64 7.34
C GLY A 29 3.67 10.77 8.55
N VAL A 30 3.68 11.92 9.23
CA VAL A 30 4.51 12.14 10.42
C VAL A 30 4.20 11.12 11.52
N ILE A 31 2.91 10.80 11.76
CA ILE A 31 2.51 9.79 12.75
C ILE A 31 3.09 8.40 12.43
N VAL A 32 3.16 8.02 11.15
CA VAL A 32 3.71 6.71 10.71
C VAL A 32 5.24 6.74 10.56
N LEU A 33 5.81 7.85 10.09
CA LEU A 33 7.24 7.98 9.86
C LEU A 33 8.02 8.07 11.18
N LEU A 34 7.47 8.70 12.21
CA LEU A 34 8.13 8.85 13.51
C LEU A 34 8.52 7.49 14.16
N PRO A 35 7.64 6.48 14.25
CA PRO A 35 8.01 5.16 14.76
C PRO A 35 8.96 4.42 13.81
N LEU A 36 8.80 4.53 12.49
CA LEU A 36 9.73 3.91 11.53
C LEU A 36 11.14 4.52 11.67
N ALA A 37 11.25 5.83 11.84
CA ALA A 37 12.51 6.51 12.08
C ALA A 37 13.15 6.06 13.40
N ALA A 38 12.35 5.84 14.45
CA ALA A 38 12.85 5.30 15.72
C ALA A 38 13.40 3.88 15.57
N VAL A 39 12.74 3.01 14.78
CA VAL A 39 13.24 1.66 14.47
C VAL A 39 14.58 1.73 13.75
N VAL A 40 14.68 2.59 12.72
CA VAL A 40 15.93 2.77 11.95
C VAL A 40 17.05 3.33 12.84
N ALA A 41 16.76 4.32 13.68
CA ALA A 41 17.73 4.90 14.61
C ALA A 41 18.22 3.87 15.62
N ARG A 42 17.34 2.98 16.10
CA ARG A 42 17.71 1.87 17.00
C ARG A 42 18.56 0.82 16.30
N SER A 43 18.23 0.45 15.06
CA SER A 43 19.05 -0.50 14.29
C SER A 43 20.41 0.07 13.90
N ALA A 44 20.52 1.39 13.71
CA ALA A 44 21.78 2.06 13.39
C ALA A 44 22.77 2.12 14.57
N GLY A 45 22.30 1.95 15.81
CA GLY A 45 23.16 1.88 17.00
C GLY A 45 23.81 0.51 17.21
N VAL A 46 23.35 -0.52 16.50
CA VAL A 46 24.00 -1.82 16.44
C VAL A 46 25.14 -1.69 15.43
N GLY A 47 26.39 -1.92 15.83
CA GLY A 47 27.56 -1.73 14.96
C GLY A 47 27.37 -2.42 13.60
N TRP A 48 27.91 -1.84 12.53
CA TRP A 48 27.76 -2.37 11.17
C TRP A 48 28.13 -3.88 11.07
N ASP A 49 29.13 -4.30 11.84
CA ASP A 49 29.57 -5.70 11.92
C ASP A 49 28.54 -6.61 12.63
N ASP A 50 27.91 -6.12 13.70
CA ASP A 50 26.84 -6.83 14.41
C ASP A 50 25.56 -6.92 13.56
N PHE A 51 25.26 -5.88 12.77
CA PHE A 51 24.13 -5.91 11.85
C PHE A 51 24.28 -7.00 10.78
N ILE A 52 25.48 -7.11 10.18
CA ILE A 52 25.78 -8.16 9.20
C ILE A 52 25.75 -9.54 9.85
N SER A 53 26.28 -9.70 11.07
CA SER A 53 26.27 -10.98 11.78
C SER A 53 24.86 -11.45 12.14
N ILE A 54 23.98 -10.53 12.53
CA ILE A 54 22.56 -10.82 12.85
C ILE A 54 21.80 -11.24 11.58
N ILE A 55 21.99 -10.55 10.45
CA ILE A 55 21.35 -10.89 9.17
C ILE A 55 21.87 -12.23 8.64
N GLY A 56 23.18 -12.46 8.74
CA GLY A 56 23.84 -13.70 8.33
C GLY A 56 23.57 -14.87 9.28
N SER A 57 22.96 -14.63 10.45
CA SER A 57 22.68 -15.70 11.39
C SER A 57 21.73 -16.74 10.77
N PRO A 58 21.95 -18.05 11.02
CA PRO A 58 21.10 -19.10 10.47
C PRO A 58 19.62 -18.88 10.82
N ARG A 59 19.34 -18.34 12.00
CA ARG A 59 17.98 -18.06 12.47
C ARG A 59 17.29 -16.99 11.62
N THR A 60 17.96 -15.88 11.33
CA THR A 60 17.37 -14.80 10.52
C THR A 60 17.14 -15.25 9.09
N LEU A 61 18.06 -16.01 8.51
CA LEU A 61 17.90 -16.57 7.17
C LEU A 61 16.72 -17.54 7.08
N HIS A 62 16.55 -18.46 8.03
CA HIS A 62 15.39 -19.36 8.05
C HIS A 62 14.08 -18.60 8.24
N SER A 63 14.06 -17.56 9.07
CA SER A 63 12.89 -16.69 9.23
C SER A 63 12.56 -15.98 7.92
N LEU A 64 13.56 -15.49 7.20
CA LEU A 64 13.39 -14.80 5.92
C LEU A 64 12.82 -15.75 4.86
N TRP A 65 13.38 -16.96 4.75
CA TRP A 65 12.88 -18.00 3.86
C TRP A 65 11.44 -18.39 4.17
N LEU A 66 11.08 -18.53 5.45
CA LEU A 66 9.72 -18.85 5.85
C LEU A 66 8.76 -17.71 5.49
N SER A 67 9.10 -16.46 5.79
CA SER A 67 8.25 -15.30 5.48
C SER A 67 8.07 -15.11 3.98
N PHE A 68 9.14 -15.16 3.19
CA PHE A 68 9.05 -15.05 1.73
C PHE A 68 8.34 -16.23 1.10
N GLY A 69 8.66 -17.46 1.54
CA GLY A 69 8.00 -18.68 1.05
C GLY A 69 6.50 -18.69 1.36
N ALA A 70 6.13 -18.31 2.59
CA ALA A 70 4.73 -18.20 2.99
C ALA A 70 4.00 -17.09 2.23
N ALA A 71 4.60 -15.90 2.08
CA ALA A 71 4.00 -14.81 1.32
C ALA A 71 3.84 -15.15 -0.17
N LEU A 72 4.81 -15.85 -0.76
CA LEU A 72 4.72 -16.30 -2.15
C LEU A 72 3.61 -17.34 -2.32
N ALA A 73 3.53 -18.32 -1.42
CA ALA A 73 2.47 -19.33 -1.44
C ALA A 73 1.09 -18.68 -1.26
N ALA A 74 0.94 -17.76 -0.31
CA ALA A 74 -0.28 -16.99 -0.11
C ALA A 74 -0.64 -16.18 -1.35
N ALA A 75 0.31 -15.45 -1.95
CA ALA A 75 0.07 -14.66 -3.15
C ALA A 75 -0.35 -15.53 -4.35
N LEU A 76 0.21 -16.72 -4.52
CA LEU A 76 -0.21 -17.66 -5.57
C LEU A 76 -1.63 -18.17 -5.34
N ILE A 77 -1.97 -18.51 -4.10
CA ILE A 77 -3.32 -18.91 -3.70
C ILE A 77 -4.30 -17.77 -4.00
N ASP A 78 -4.00 -16.56 -3.53
CA ASP A 78 -4.82 -15.36 -3.75
C ASP A 78 -4.96 -15.03 -5.24
N ALA A 79 -3.91 -15.23 -6.03
CA ALA A 79 -3.95 -15.05 -7.47
C ALA A 79 -4.90 -16.05 -8.14
N VAL A 80 -4.85 -17.34 -7.76
CA VAL A 80 -5.74 -18.38 -8.33
C VAL A 80 -7.19 -18.11 -7.94
N PHE A 81 -7.47 -17.92 -6.65
CA PHE A 81 -8.85 -17.68 -6.19
C PHE A 81 -9.39 -16.33 -6.67
N GLY A 82 -8.58 -15.27 -6.58
CA GLY A 82 -8.93 -13.95 -7.09
C GLY A 82 -9.20 -13.97 -8.59
N PHE A 83 -8.38 -14.70 -9.36
CA PHE A 83 -8.59 -14.91 -10.79
C PHE A 83 -9.88 -15.67 -11.07
N LEU A 84 -10.15 -16.78 -10.36
CA LEU A 84 -11.39 -17.54 -10.52
C LEU A 84 -12.62 -16.70 -10.20
N VAL A 85 -12.61 -15.95 -9.10
CA VAL A 85 -13.71 -15.06 -8.72
C VAL A 85 -13.91 -13.97 -9.77
N ALA A 86 -12.85 -13.27 -10.17
CA ALA A 86 -12.92 -12.24 -11.21
C ALA A 86 -13.44 -12.80 -12.54
N TRP A 87 -12.97 -13.98 -12.93
CA TRP A 87 -13.42 -14.69 -14.13
C TRP A 87 -14.91 -15.01 -14.08
N VAL A 88 -15.37 -15.54 -12.95
CA VAL A 88 -16.77 -15.90 -12.73
C VAL A 88 -17.68 -14.67 -12.77
N LEU A 89 -17.28 -13.56 -12.14
CA LEU A 89 -18.05 -12.30 -12.15
C LEU A 89 -18.13 -11.66 -13.54
N VAL A 90 -17.07 -11.76 -14.34
CA VAL A 90 -17.04 -11.22 -15.71
C VAL A 90 -17.79 -12.11 -16.69
N ARG A 91 -17.66 -13.45 -16.55
CA ARG A 91 -18.19 -14.40 -17.55
C ARG A 91 -19.62 -14.83 -17.27
N TYR A 92 -20.06 -14.87 -16.02
CA TYR A 92 -21.41 -15.25 -15.65
C TYR A 92 -22.21 -14.05 -15.14
N ARG A 93 -23.42 -13.88 -15.68
CA ARG A 93 -24.37 -12.89 -15.17
C ARG A 93 -25.12 -13.48 -13.98
N PHE A 94 -24.56 -13.33 -12.79
CA PHE A 94 -25.31 -13.60 -11.56
C PHE A 94 -26.34 -12.49 -11.32
N PRO A 95 -27.61 -12.83 -11.03
CA PRO A 95 -28.61 -11.86 -10.61
C PRO A 95 -28.26 -11.39 -9.18
N GLY A 96 -27.48 -10.30 -9.09
CA GLY A 96 -27.05 -9.71 -7.82
C GLY A 96 -25.55 -9.39 -7.73
N ARG A 97 -24.96 -8.80 -8.78
CA ARG A 97 -23.62 -8.20 -8.65
C ARG A 97 -23.61 -7.12 -7.57
#